data_AF-W9GJN7-F1
#
_entry.id   AF-W9GJN7-F1
#
_cell.length_a   1.000
_cell.length_b   1.000
_cell.length_c   1.000
_cell.angle_alpha   90.00
_cell.angle_beta   90.00
_cell.angle_gamma   90.00
#
_symmetry.space_group_name_H-M   'P 1'
#
loop_
_entity.id
_entity.type
_entity.pdbx_description
1 polymer ?
#
loop_
_entity_poly.entity_id
_entity_poly.type
_entity_poly.pdbx_seq_one_letter_code
_entity_poly.pdbx_strand_id
1 'polypeptide(L)'
;MRAMPVPSPERALRDRIPAEARSHPDLYAAQFVTALLTQDFRRPRSQLLSWVAAEAVTTNEPLVVGLVPVELRDRLAVFSVTEESDGPGSSPIPSPADWIRLGALDAYTTVADVRVSEPLAWSNAVDAGRITDPGITARQVTATVTLHTTDSSRPSTTRYSVSLTADFEGPPTRPSWGFVNVVRYTSLKEGAS
;
A
#
# COMPACT_ATOMS: atom_id res chain seq x y z
N MET A 1 -9.55 -9.24 33.00
CA MET A 1 -9.21 -8.50 31.76
C MET A 1 -8.55 -9.46 30.80
N ARG A 2 -9.11 -9.68 29.60
CA ARG A 2 -8.47 -10.47 28.53
C ARG A 2 -7.47 -9.54 27.83
N ALA A 3 -6.18 -9.87 27.90
CA ALA A 3 -5.19 -9.23 27.04
C ALA A 3 -5.60 -9.48 25.58
N MET A 4 -5.74 -8.41 24.79
CA MET A 4 -5.94 -8.57 23.35
C MET A 4 -4.68 -9.23 22.76
N PRO A 5 -4.81 -10.15 21.79
CA PRO A 5 -3.65 -10.72 21.14
C PRO A 5 -2.90 -9.56 20.46
N VAL A 6 -1.65 -9.34 20.85
CA VAL A 6 -0.72 -8.54 20.06
C VAL A 6 -0.63 -9.26 18.71
N PRO A 7 -0.95 -8.64 17.57
CA PRO A 7 -0.72 -9.28 16.28
C PRO A 7 0.77 -9.62 16.21
N SER A 8 1.09 -10.92 16.16
CA SER A 8 2.48 -11.39 16.17
C SER A 8 3.26 -10.73 15.02
N PRO A 9 4.30 -9.94 15.30
CA PRO A 9 5.02 -9.16 14.28
C PRO A 9 6.01 -10.00 13.46
N GLU A 10 5.82 -11.32 13.37
CA GLU A 10 6.88 -12.28 13.02
C GLU A 10 6.83 -12.85 11.61
N ARG A 11 5.77 -12.60 10.81
CA ARG A 11 5.83 -13.03 9.41
C ARG A 11 6.93 -12.24 8.71
N ALA A 12 7.91 -12.96 8.16
CA ALA A 12 8.89 -12.37 7.26
C ALA A 12 8.14 -11.55 6.19
N LEU A 13 8.63 -10.36 5.84
CA LEU A 13 7.96 -9.48 4.88
C LEU A 13 7.54 -10.21 3.59
N ARG A 14 8.34 -11.20 3.16
CA ARG A 14 8.08 -12.05 1.98
C ARG A 14 6.82 -12.91 2.07
N ASP A 15 6.34 -13.22 3.27
CA ASP A 15 5.16 -14.06 3.50
C ASP A 15 3.89 -13.24 3.78
N ARG A 16 3.96 -11.91 3.66
CA ARG A 16 2.83 -11.03 4.01
C ARG A 16 1.64 -11.16 3.06
N ILE A 17 1.88 -11.56 1.81
CA ILE A 17 0.80 -11.83 0.84
C ILE A 17 0.70 -13.35 0.65
N PRO A 18 -0.40 -13.99 1.12
CA PRO A 18 -0.65 -15.41 0.90
C PRO A 18 -0.69 -15.76 -0.60
N ALA A 19 -0.26 -16.97 -0.96
CA ALA A 19 -0.26 -17.42 -2.35
C ALA A 19 -1.66 -17.40 -2.97
N GLU A 20 -2.68 -17.73 -2.17
CA GLU A 20 -4.08 -17.73 -2.58
C GLU A 20 -4.54 -16.33 -2.97
N ALA A 21 -4.07 -15.28 -2.27
CA ALA A 21 -4.41 -13.90 -2.59
C ALA A 21 -3.85 -13.47 -3.96
N ARG A 22 -2.75 -14.06 -4.41
CA ARG A 22 -2.13 -13.75 -5.72
C ARG A 22 -2.91 -14.30 -6.92
N SER A 23 -4.02 -15.00 -6.70
CA SER A 23 -4.89 -15.54 -7.76
C SER A 23 -6.01 -14.58 -8.19
N HIS A 24 -6.34 -13.57 -7.38
CA HIS A 24 -7.44 -12.64 -7.64
C HIS A 24 -7.02 -11.19 -7.36
N PRO A 25 -7.32 -10.23 -8.25
CA PRO A 25 -6.82 -8.86 -8.10
C PRO A 25 -7.26 -8.21 -6.80
N ASP A 26 -8.52 -8.40 -6.42
CA ASP A 26 -9.07 -7.77 -5.21
C ASP A 26 -8.45 -8.33 -3.92
N LEU A 27 -8.19 -9.65 -3.88
CA LEU A 27 -7.54 -10.29 -2.75
C LEU A 27 -6.09 -9.84 -2.65
N TYR A 28 -5.38 -9.79 -3.77
CA TYR A 28 -4.00 -9.28 -3.82
C TYR A 28 -3.94 -7.83 -3.35
N ALA A 29 -4.79 -6.95 -3.88
CA ALA A 29 -4.85 -5.54 -3.51
C ALA A 29 -5.13 -5.34 -2.01
N ALA A 30 -6.11 -6.08 -1.46
CA ALA A 30 -6.42 -6.03 -0.03
C ALA A 30 -5.21 -6.43 0.83
N GLN A 31 -4.54 -7.53 0.49
CA GLN A 31 -3.40 -8.05 1.25
C GLN A 31 -2.15 -7.16 1.08
N PHE A 32 -1.90 -6.67 -0.13
CA PHE A 32 -0.80 -5.75 -0.41
C PHE A 32 -0.95 -4.46 0.41
N VAL A 33 -2.12 -3.81 0.37
CA VAL A 33 -2.34 -2.57 1.12
C VAL A 33 -2.33 -2.82 2.64
N THR A 34 -2.89 -3.92 3.10
CA THR A 34 -2.79 -4.33 4.52
C THR A 34 -1.34 -4.48 4.94
N ALA A 35 -0.52 -5.16 4.14
CA ALA A 35 0.90 -5.37 4.40
C ALA A 35 1.75 -4.10 4.27
N LEU A 36 1.37 -3.19 3.36
CA LEU A 36 2.02 -1.89 3.15
C LEU A 36 1.73 -0.91 4.28
N LEU A 37 0.53 -0.95 4.88
CA LEU A 37 0.12 0.00 5.91
C LEU A 37 0.22 -0.55 7.34
N THR A 38 0.44 -1.86 7.52
CA THR A 38 0.74 -2.48 8.82
C THR A 38 2.25 -2.49 9.07
N GLN A 39 2.73 -1.52 9.85
CA GLN A 39 4.16 -1.30 10.06
C GLN A 39 4.55 -1.27 11.52
N ASP A 40 5.77 -1.71 11.79
CA ASP A 40 6.49 -1.47 13.04
C ASP A 40 7.63 -0.49 12.73
N PHE A 41 7.51 0.75 13.19
CA PHE A 41 8.45 1.82 12.84
C PHE A 41 9.80 1.69 13.55
N ARG A 42 9.96 0.73 14.48
CA ARG A 42 11.25 0.38 15.09
C ARG A 42 12.11 -0.47 14.15
N ARG A 43 11.51 -1.05 13.11
CA ARG A 43 12.24 -1.79 12.07
C ARG A 43 12.81 -0.83 11.01
N PRO A 44 13.89 -1.20 10.31
CA PRO A 44 14.46 -0.35 9.28
C PRO A 44 13.47 -0.09 8.13
N ARG A 45 13.27 1.19 7.77
CA ARG A 45 12.45 1.62 6.62
C ARG A 45 12.86 0.91 5.32
N SER A 46 14.16 0.68 5.13
CA SER A 46 14.71 -0.02 3.97
C SER A 46 14.18 -1.45 3.81
N GLN A 47 13.78 -2.09 4.91
CA GLN A 47 13.20 -3.43 4.89
C GLN A 47 11.84 -3.42 4.16
N LEU A 48 10.99 -2.42 4.46
CA LEU A 48 9.70 -2.24 3.78
C LEU A 48 9.89 -1.88 2.31
N LEU A 49 10.81 -0.96 1.99
CA LEU A 49 11.09 -0.58 0.60
C LEU A 49 11.61 -1.75 -0.23
N SER A 50 12.47 -2.59 0.36
CA SER A 50 12.97 -3.80 -0.31
C SER A 50 11.86 -4.81 -0.56
N TRP A 51 10.86 -4.89 0.34
CA TRP A 51 9.68 -5.70 0.12
C TRP A 51 8.80 -5.16 -1.01
N VAL A 52 8.53 -3.85 -1.04
CA VAL A 52 7.79 -3.23 -2.15
C VAL A 52 8.51 -3.49 -3.49
N ALA A 53 9.84 -3.34 -3.53
CA ALA A 53 10.63 -3.63 -4.72
C ALA A 53 10.56 -5.11 -5.15
N ALA A 54 10.37 -6.04 -4.22
CA ALA A 54 10.21 -7.46 -4.53
C ALA A 54 8.79 -7.81 -5.02
N GLU A 55 7.77 -7.06 -4.62
CA GLU A 55 6.40 -7.17 -5.14
C GLU A 55 6.19 -6.44 -6.47
N ALA A 56 7.12 -5.54 -6.81
CA ALA A 56 7.05 -4.68 -7.97
C ALA A 56 7.07 -5.48 -9.27
N VAL A 57 6.19 -5.12 -10.20
CA VAL A 57 6.17 -5.61 -11.57
C VAL A 57 6.08 -4.41 -12.52
N THR A 58 6.64 -4.57 -13.72
CA THR A 58 6.68 -3.50 -14.73
C THR A 58 5.67 -3.79 -15.82
N THR A 59 4.89 -2.77 -16.18
CA THR A 59 3.98 -2.81 -17.32
C THR A 59 4.47 -1.91 -18.47
N ASN A 60 3.92 -2.14 -19.66
CA ASN A 60 4.04 -1.26 -20.81
C ASN A 60 2.73 -0.54 -21.16
N GLU A 61 1.66 -0.74 -20.38
CA GLU A 61 0.36 -0.08 -20.61
C GLU A 61 0.51 1.45 -20.55
N PRO A 62 0.35 2.17 -21.69
CA PRO A 62 0.71 3.58 -21.78
C PRO A 62 -0.02 4.48 -20.78
N LEU A 63 -1.27 4.18 -20.44
CA LEU A 63 -2.01 4.97 -19.46
C LEU A 63 -1.51 4.80 -18.02
N VAL A 64 -0.83 3.69 -17.72
CA VAL A 64 -0.27 3.43 -16.38
C VAL A 64 1.11 4.05 -16.24
N VAL A 65 1.98 3.83 -17.24
CA VAL A 65 3.35 4.35 -17.18
C VAL A 65 3.46 5.81 -17.61
N GLY A 66 2.49 6.34 -18.35
CA GLY A 66 2.47 7.72 -18.81
C GLY A 66 3.78 8.16 -19.45
N LEU A 67 4.39 9.21 -18.89
CA LEU A 67 5.66 9.79 -19.34
C LEU A 67 6.90 9.20 -18.64
N VAL A 68 6.75 8.14 -17.84
CA VAL A 68 7.87 7.52 -17.14
C VAL A 68 8.83 6.90 -18.18
N PRO A 69 10.09 7.39 -18.26
CA PRO A 69 11.09 6.83 -19.15
C PRO A 69 11.29 5.33 -18.90
N VAL A 70 11.55 4.56 -19.96
CA VAL A 70 11.59 3.08 -19.87
C VAL A 70 12.63 2.60 -18.85
N GLU A 71 13.76 3.30 -18.76
CA GLU A 71 14.87 3.06 -17.84
C GLU A 71 14.58 3.39 -16.37
N LEU A 72 13.43 4.00 -16.08
CA LEU A 72 12.98 4.31 -14.71
C LEU A 72 11.73 3.52 -14.29
N ARG A 73 11.14 2.72 -15.19
CA ARG A 73 9.90 1.97 -14.90
C ARG A 73 10.07 0.91 -13.82
N ASP A 74 11.28 0.35 -13.69
CA ASP A 74 11.64 -0.59 -12.61
C ASP A 74 11.59 0.05 -11.21
N ARG A 75 11.71 1.37 -11.13
CA ARG A 75 11.66 2.13 -9.87
C ARG A 75 10.30 2.71 -9.55
N LEU A 76 9.36 2.67 -10.50
CA LEU A 76 8.05 3.31 -10.39
C LEU A 76 7.29 2.88 -9.13
N ALA A 77 7.27 1.58 -8.84
CA ALA A 77 6.61 1.02 -7.67
C ALA A 77 7.12 1.64 -6.36
N VAL A 78 8.43 1.63 -6.14
CA VAL A 78 9.06 2.19 -4.92
C VAL A 78 8.88 3.69 -4.86
N PHE A 79 9.03 4.38 -6.00
CA PHE A 79 8.82 5.81 -6.08
C PHE A 79 7.40 6.19 -5.65
N SER A 80 6.38 5.54 -6.23
CA SER A 80 4.96 5.85 -6.00
C SER A 80 4.49 5.67 -4.54
N VAL A 81 5.13 4.80 -3.75
CA VAL A 81 4.78 4.62 -2.34
C VAL A 81 5.54 5.56 -1.40
N THR A 82 6.54 6.28 -1.91
CA THR A 82 7.36 7.22 -1.13
C THR A 82 7.19 8.68 -1.53
N GLU A 83 6.73 8.95 -2.74
CA GLU A 83 6.42 10.28 -3.22
C GLU A 83 5.23 10.85 -2.44
N GLU A 84 5.42 12.06 -1.91
CA GLU A 84 4.34 12.80 -1.28
C GLU A 84 3.39 13.29 -2.38
N SER A 85 2.15 12.80 -2.38
CA SER A 85 1.10 13.37 -3.23
C SER A 85 0.77 14.80 -2.75
N ASP A 86 0.06 15.61 -3.55
CA ASP A 86 -0.40 16.93 -3.11
C ASP A 86 -1.31 16.86 -1.87
N GLY A 87 -0.76 17.14 -0.69
CA GLY A 87 -1.47 17.19 0.61
C GLY A 87 -0.59 16.76 1.80
N PRO A 88 -0.97 17.01 3.06
CA PRO A 88 -0.21 16.53 4.23
C PRO A 88 -0.48 15.04 4.52
N GLY A 89 0.58 14.25 4.80
CA GLY A 89 0.47 12.82 5.11
C GLY A 89 0.21 11.95 3.87
N SER A 90 0.73 12.37 2.73
CA SER A 90 0.28 12.03 1.37
C SER A 90 1.09 10.93 0.68
N SER A 91 1.93 10.20 1.42
CA SER A 91 2.59 8.99 0.93
C SER A 91 2.22 7.77 1.79
N PRO A 92 2.05 6.57 1.19
CA PRO A 92 1.82 5.34 1.94
C PRO A 92 2.98 5.00 2.90
N ILE A 93 4.23 5.30 2.51
CA ILE A 93 5.42 5.09 3.33
C ILE A 93 5.96 6.45 3.77
N PRO A 94 5.92 6.75 5.09
CA PRO A 94 6.41 8.02 5.61
C PRO A 94 7.85 8.36 5.20
N SER A 95 8.18 9.64 5.25
CA SER A 95 9.54 10.13 5.02
C SER A 95 10.54 9.48 5.99
N PRO A 96 11.85 9.45 5.67
CA PRO A 96 12.87 8.92 6.59
C PRO A 96 12.86 9.59 7.97
N ALA A 97 12.65 10.91 8.01
CA ALA A 97 12.60 11.67 9.26
C ALA A 97 11.37 11.29 10.11
N ASP A 98 10.22 11.11 9.45
CA ASP A 98 8.98 10.69 10.12
C ASP A 98 9.07 9.27 10.64
N TRP A 99 9.68 8.37 9.87
CA TRP A 99 9.92 6.99 10.28
C TRP A 99 10.78 6.92 11.55
N ILE A 100 11.87 7.70 11.61
CA ILE A 100 12.74 7.78 12.80
C ILE A 100 11.97 8.31 14.00
N ARG A 101 11.19 9.39 13.81
CA ARG A 101 10.38 9.99 14.88
C ARG A 101 9.33 9.00 15.41
N LEU A 102 8.67 8.26 14.54
CA LEU A 102 7.71 7.22 14.90
C LEU A 102 8.40 6.06 15.64
N GLY A 103 9.58 5.64 15.20
CA GLY A 103 10.38 4.63 15.87
C GLY A 103 10.75 5.02 17.31
N ALA A 104 11.08 6.29 17.56
CA ALA A 104 11.36 6.82 18.90
C ALA A 104 10.13 6.83 19.84
N LEU A 105 8.92 6.71 19.29
CA LEU A 105 7.66 6.61 20.02
C LEU A 105 7.15 5.16 20.15
N ASP A 106 8.02 4.16 19.91
CA ASP A 106 7.63 2.74 19.83
C ASP A 106 6.41 2.49 18.92
N ALA A 107 6.29 3.30 17.87
CA ALA A 107 5.06 3.36 17.10
C ALA A 107 4.89 2.14 16.18
N TYR A 108 3.63 1.74 15.99
CA TYR A 108 3.24 0.76 15.00
C TYR A 108 1.84 1.05 14.48
N THR A 109 1.50 0.53 13.29
CA THR A 109 0.18 0.66 12.69
C THR A 109 -0.50 -0.69 12.53
N THR A 110 -1.82 -0.71 12.71
CA THR A 110 -2.69 -1.85 12.39
C THR A 110 -3.76 -1.41 11.40
N VAL A 111 -4.13 -2.31 10.48
CA VAL A 111 -5.13 -2.05 9.44
C VAL A 111 -6.39 -2.88 9.70
N ALA A 112 -7.56 -2.27 9.52
CA ALA A 112 -8.87 -2.89 9.64
C ALA A 112 -9.83 -2.38 8.55
N ASP A 113 -11.02 -2.99 8.47
CA ASP A 113 -12.14 -2.54 7.62
C ASP A 113 -11.78 -2.36 6.14
N VAL A 114 -10.91 -3.24 5.63
CA VAL A 114 -10.44 -3.21 4.25
C VAL A 114 -11.59 -3.50 3.29
N ARG A 115 -11.79 -2.60 2.33
CA ARG A 115 -12.71 -2.77 1.19
C ARG A 115 -11.95 -2.52 -0.09
N VAL A 116 -12.29 -3.29 -1.12
CA VAL A 116 -11.68 -3.18 -2.44
C VAL A 116 -12.79 -2.99 -3.46
N SER A 117 -12.55 -2.10 -4.41
CA SER A 117 -13.44 -1.84 -5.54
C SER A 117 -12.60 -1.45 -6.77
N GLU A 118 -13.19 -1.57 -7.95
CA GLU A 118 -12.60 -1.02 -9.16
C GLU A 118 -12.93 0.49 -9.25
N PRO A 119 -11.94 1.38 -9.51
CA PRO A 119 -12.21 2.79 -9.70
C PRO A 119 -13.04 3.04 -10.96
N LEU A 120 -14.11 3.85 -10.89
CA LEU A 120 -14.93 4.18 -12.07
C LEU A 120 -14.11 4.77 -13.25
N ALA A 121 -13.06 5.55 -12.94
CA ALA A 121 -12.16 6.09 -13.95
C ALA A 121 -11.43 4.99 -14.74
N TRP A 122 -11.14 3.84 -14.10
CA TRP A 122 -10.53 2.68 -14.72
C TRP A 122 -11.50 1.99 -15.67
N SER A 123 -12.71 1.64 -15.20
CA SER A 123 -13.72 0.98 -16.02
C SER A 123 -14.06 1.82 -17.26
N ASN A 124 -14.19 3.14 -17.10
CA ASN A 124 -14.40 4.07 -18.23
C ASN A 124 -13.21 4.11 -19.22
N ALA A 125 -11.99 3.86 -18.77
CA ALA A 125 -10.82 3.80 -19.64
C ALA A 125 -10.75 2.48 -20.43
N VAL A 126 -11.13 1.36 -19.80
CA VAL A 126 -11.27 0.05 -20.43
C VAL A 126 -12.38 0.07 -21.48
N ASP A 127 -13.58 0.56 -21.12
CA ASP A 127 -14.73 0.65 -22.05
C ASP A 127 -14.44 1.54 -23.26
N ALA A 128 -13.62 2.57 -23.07
CA ALA A 128 -13.16 3.46 -24.13
C ALA A 128 -11.99 2.90 -24.96
N GLY A 129 -11.51 1.69 -24.68
CA GLY A 129 -10.39 1.05 -25.37
C GLY A 129 -9.04 1.74 -25.15
N ARG A 130 -8.91 2.54 -24.08
CA ARG A 130 -7.67 3.25 -23.76
C ARG A 130 -6.71 2.42 -22.92
N ILE A 131 -7.23 1.45 -22.17
CA ILE A 131 -6.48 0.36 -21.58
C ILE A 131 -6.56 -0.82 -22.53
N THR A 132 -5.42 -1.37 -22.90
CA THR A 132 -5.32 -2.41 -23.94
C THR A 132 -4.75 -3.72 -23.42
N ASP A 133 -3.95 -3.67 -22.35
CA ASP A 133 -3.42 -4.85 -21.69
C ASP A 133 -4.51 -5.47 -20.79
N PRO A 134 -5.01 -6.69 -21.10
CA PRO A 134 -6.03 -7.35 -20.29
C PRO A 134 -5.50 -7.86 -18.95
N GLY A 135 -4.18 -7.91 -18.76
CA GLY A 135 -3.55 -8.30 -17.49
C GLY A 135 -3.39 -7.14 -16.52
N ILE A 136 -3.65 -5.90 -16.94
CA ILE A 136 -3.54 -4.72 -16.09
C ILE A 136 -4.90 -4.34 -15.51
N THR A 137 -4.92 -3.98 -14.24
CA THR A 137 -6.11 -3.50 -13.56
C THR A 137 -5.79 -2.45 -12.51
N ALA A 138 -6.77 -1.63 -12.13
CA ALA A 138 -6.66 -0.73 -10.99
C ALA A 138 -7.62 -1.13 -9.88
N ARG A 139 -7.19 -0.97 -8.62
CA ARG A 139 -8.06 -1.15 -7.45
C ARG A 139 -7.98 0.05 -6.54
N GLN A 140 -9.15 0.50 -6.10
CA GLN A 140 -9.30 1.40 -4.97
C GLN A 140 -9.50 0.55 -3.72
N VAL A 141 -8.60 0.73 -2.75
CA VAL A 141 -8.65 0.10 -1.44
C VAL A 141 -8.92 1.18 -0.40
N THR A 142 -10.00 1.02 0.37
CA THR A 142 -10.26 1.84 1.55
C THR A 142 -10.02 1.02 2.82
N ALA A 143 -9.46 1.63 3.85
CA ALA A 143 -9.20 0.96 5.11
C ALA A 143 -9.15 1.95 6.28
N THR A 144 -9.31 1.43 7.49
CA THR A 144 -9.01 2.17 8.72
C THR A 144 -7.62 1.77 9.21
N VAL A 145 -6.73 2.75 9.36
CA VAL A 145 -5.39 2.58 9.93
C VAL A 145 -5.38 3.15 11.33
N THR A 146 -5.01 2.33 12.32
CA THR A 146 -4.78 2.79 13.69
C THR A 146 -3.27 2.89 13.92
N LEU A 147 -2.79 4.10 14.19
CA LEU A 147 -1.46 4.37 14.69
C LEU A 147 -1.47 4.22 16.22
N HIS A 148 -0.60 3.37 16.72
CA HIS A 148 -0.33 3.19 18.15
C HIS A 148 1.01 3.83 18.46
N THR A 149 1.08 4.65 19.49
CA THR A 149 2.33 5.27 19.95
C THR A 149 2.46 5.12 21.45
N THR A 150 3.69 5.11 21.95
CA THR A 150 4.00 5.18 23.38
C THR A 150 4.97 6.34 23.60
N ASP A 151 4.49 7.41 24.24
CA ASP A 151 5.34 8.52 24.67
C ASP A 151 5.55 8.42 26.18
N SER A 152 6.79 8.26 26.63
CA SER A 152 7.13 8.28 28.06
C SER A 152 6.25 7.34 28.89
N SER A 153 6.05 6.10 28.42
CA SER A 153 5.16 5.05 28.98
C SER A 153 3.66 5.31 28.91
N ARG A 154 3.20 6.37 28.21
CA ARG A 154 1.78 6.65 27.98
C ARG A 154 1.37 6.14 26.59
N PRO A 155 0.59 5.06 26.50
CA PRO A 155 0.06 4.61 25.23
C PRO A 155 -1.01 5.58 24.72
N SER A 156 -0.99 5.80 23.41
CA SER A 156 -1.96 6.62 22.67
C SER A 156 -2.29 5.92 21.36
N THR A 157 -3.50 6.16 20.87
CA THR A 157 -3.91 5.69 19.53
C THR A 157 -4.52 6.84 18.74
N THR A 158 -4.27 6.84 17.43
CA THR A 158 -4.91 7.74 16.48
C THR A 158 -5.40 6.93 15.29
N ARG A 159 -6.64 7.17 14.86
CA ARG A 159 -7.21 6.49 13.69
C ARG A 159 -7.17 7.38 12.46
N TYR A 160 -7.02 6.73 11.32
CA TYR A 160 -7.01 7.35 10.00
C TYR A 160 -7.91 6.56 9.07
N SER A 161 -8.75 7.28 8.33
CA SER A 161 -9.44 6.75 7.16
C SER A 161 -8.51 6.90 5.97
N VAL A 162 -8.20 5.79 5.31
CA VAL A 162 -7.27 5.74 4.17
C VAL A 162 -8.02 5.31 2.91
N SER A 163 -7.71 5.97 1.79
CA SER A 163 -8.05 5.52 0.45
C SER A 163 -6.78 5.47 -0.39
N LEU A 164 -6.49 4.31 -0.97
CA LEU A 164 -5.35 4.07 -1.86
C LEU A 164 -5.88 3.54 -3.20
N THR A 165 -5.50 4.17 -4.30
CA THR A 165 -5.71 3.62 -5.66
C THR A 165 -4.37 3.16 -6.20
N ALA A 166 -4.28 1.92 -6.67
CA ALA A 166 -3.07 1.33 -7.23
C ALA A 166 -3.38 0.50 -8.46
N ASP A 167 -2.38 0.39 -9.34
CA ASP A 167 -2.43 -0.49 -10.49
C ASP A 167 -1.67 -1.79 -10.20
N PHE A 168 -2.15 -2.87 -10.80
CA PHE A 168 -1.69 -4.23 -10.60
C PHE A 168 -1.63 -4.95 -11.94
N GLU A 169 -0.66 -5.86 -12.09
CA GLU A 169 -0.54 -6.71 -13.28
C GLU A 169 -0.63 -8.18 -12.91
N GLY A 170 -1.43 -8.94 -13.65
CA GLY A 170 -1.72 -10.35 -13.39
C GLY A 170 -2.13 -11.10 -14.65
N PRO A 171 -2.93 -12.17 -14.52
CA PRO A 171 -3.41 -12.96 -15.66
C PRO A 171 -4.26 -12.12 -16.62
N PRO A 172 -4.15 -12.36 -17.95
CA PRO A 172 -3.38 -13.42 -18.59
C PRO A 172 -1.89 -13.08 -18.83
N THR A 173 -1.48 -11.82 -18.66
CA THR A 173 -0.11 -11.35 -18.96
C THR A 173 0.94 -11.96 -18.03
N ARG A 174 0.56 -12.28 -16.79
CA ARG A 174 1.40 -12.93 -15.78
C ARG A 174 0.66 -14.06 -15.08
N PRO A 175 1.35 -15.09 -14.56
CA PRO A 175 0.70 -16.20 -13.85
C PRO A 175 0.11 -15.80 -12.48
N SER A 176 0.51 -14.65 -11.93
CA SER A 176 0.09 -14.17 -10.61
C SER A 176 0.09 -12.64 -10.54
N TRP A 177 -0.77 -12.08 -9.70
CA TRP A 177 -0.85 -10.63 -9.47
C TRP A 177 0.42 -10.07 -8.80
N GLY A 178 0.85 -8.90 -9.25
CA GLY A 178 1.95 -8.10 -8.72
C GLY A 178 1.61 -6.61 -8.72
N PHE A 179 2.34 -5.83 -7.93
CA PHE A 179 2.11 -4.40 -7.73
C PHE A 179 2.86 -3.55 -8.77
N VAL A 180 2.17 -2.62 -9.42
CA VAL A 180 2.79 -1.72 -10.42
C VAL A 180 3.15 -0.37 -9.79
N ASN A 181 2.15 0.34 -9.27
CA ASN A 181 2.31 1.68 -8.68
C ASN A 181 1.10 2.07 -7.84
N VAL A 182 1.29 3.04 -6.96
CA VAL A 182 0.20 3.82 -6.36
C VAL A 182 -0.12 5.00 -7.29
N VAL A 183 -1.39 5.12 -7.66
CA VAL A 183 -1.93 6.23 -8.46
C VAL A 183 -2.32 7.39 -7.54
N ARG A 184 -2.93 7.07 -6.40
CA ARG A 184 -3.38 8.08 -5.44
C ARG A 184 -3.40 7.51 -4.03
N TYR A 185 -2.94 8.32 -3.08
CA TYR A 185 -3.07 8.03 -1.67
C TYR A 185 -3.71 9.21 -0.93
N THR A 186 -4.59 8.90 0.02
CA THR A 186 -5.20 9.89 0.90
C THR A 186 -5.36 9.27 2.28
N SER A 187 -4.93 10.00 3.31
CA SER A 187 -5.07 9.62 4.70
C SER A 187 -5.66 10.78 5.48
N LEU A 188 -6.81 10.54 6.12
CA LEU A 188 -7.54 11.55 6.88
C LEU A 188 -7.62 11.09 8.33
N LYS A 189 -7.11 11.91 9.24
CA LYS A 189 -7.23 11.66 10.67
C LYS A 189 -8.70 11.65 11.06
N GLU A 190 -9.16 10.57 11.68
CA GLU A 190 -10.48 10.51 12.29
C GLU A 190 -10.46 11.38 13.56
N GLY A 191 -11.51 12.18 13.78
CA GLY A 191 -11.61 13.07 14.94
C GLY A 191 -11.45 12.30 16.26
N ALA A 192 -10.96 12.98 17.30
CA ALA A 192 -10.95 12.41 18.65
C ALA A 192 -12.40 12.16 19.08
N SER A 193 -12.72 10.90 19.42
CA SER A 193 -13.94 10.57 20.16
C SER A 193 -13.78 10.91 21.63
#